data_AF-A0A4Y3TZW8-F1
#
_entry.id   AF-A0A4Y3TZW8-F1
#
_cell.length_a   1.000
_cell.length_b   1.000
_cell.length_c   1.000
_cell.angle_alpha   90.00
_cell.angle_beta   90.00
_cell.angle_gamma   90.00
#
_symmetry.space_group_name_H-M   'P 1'
#
loop_
_entity.id
_entity.type
_entity.pdbx_description
1 polymer ?
#
loop_
_entity_poly.entity_id
_entity_poly.type
_entity_poly.pdbx_seq_one_letter_code
_entity_poly.pdbx_strand_id
1 'polypeptide(L)'
;MARQGNLFGWKRPYRAPRILAHLTDCGDHGCVYQPGMRMVALFTCPRCQWESRWIEMPSVTACRKGIACEPCNAERAKAREDVARPHTPQRVSSGRAKKRQNRIASQSEP
;
A
#
# COMPACT_ATOMS: atom_id res chain seq x y z
N MET A 1 35.71 2.96 3.86
CA MET A 1 35.39 3.37 5.25
C MET A 1 34.26 2.49 5.77
N ALA A 2 34.56 1.56 6.68
CA ALA A 2 33.56 0.67 7.28
C ALA A 2 32.77 1.45 8.35
N ARG A 3 31.43 1.41 8.29
CA ARG A 3 30.57 1.98 9.33
C ARG A 3 30.75 1.14 10.60
N GLN A 4 31.28 1.73 11.66
CA GLN A 4 31.39 1.07 12.96
C GLN A 4 30.00 0.62 13.42
N GLY A 5 29.85 -0.68 13.72
CA GLY A 5 28.63 -1.21 14.30
C GLY A 5 28.41 -0.60 15.68
N ASN A 6 27.16 -0.24 16.00
CA ASN A 6 26.82 0.34 17.30
C ASN A 6 27.28 -0.59 18.44
N LEU A 7 28.18 -0.10 19.30
CA LEU A 7 28.74 -0.85 20.44
C LEU A 7 27.70 -1.36 21.44
N PHE A 8 26.48 -0.79 21.43
CA PHE A 8 25.44 -1.06 22.42
C PHE A 8 24.34 -2.03 21.96
N GLY A 9 24.46 -2.67 20.79
CA GLY A 9 23.56 -3.73 20.33
C GLY A 9 22.10 -3.32 20.03
N TRP A 10 21.60 -2.24 20.62
CA TRP A 10 20.28 -1.70 20.36
C TRP A 10 20.27 -0.99 19.00
N LYS A 11 19.68 -1.65 18.01
CA LYS A 11 19.32 -1.05 16.74
C LYS A 11 17.86 -0.62 16.80
N ARG A 12 17.59 0.70 16.81
CA ARG A 12 16.21 1.21 16.75
C ARG A 12 15.53 0.62 15.50
N PRO A 13 14.36 -0.01 15.62
CA PRO A 13 13.68 -0.56 14.46
C PRO A 13 13.40 0.57 13.46
N TYR A 14 13.91 0.41 12.24
CA TYR A 14 13.70 1.38 11.18
C TYR A 14 12.22 1.41 10.83
N ARG A 15 11.57 2.58 10.98
CA ARG A 15 10.25 2.79 10.41
C ARG A 15 10.38 2.72 8.89
N ALA A 16 9.53 1.92 8.26
CA ALA A 16 9.54 1.79 6.82
C ALA A 16 9.27 3.18 6.19
N PRO A 17 10.06 3.60 5.17
CA PRO A 17 9.84 4.90 4.53
C PRO A 17 8.44 4.93 3.92
N ARG A 18 7.72 6.05 4.11
CA ARG A 18 6.40 6.29 3.52
C ARG A 18 6.57 7.10 2.25
N ILE A 19 5.76 6.80 1.24
CA ILE A 19 5.69 7.62 0.02
C ILE A 19 4.73 8.78 0.32
N LEU A 20 5.23 10.00 0.21
CA LEU A 20 4.46 11.21 0.50
C LEU A 20 3.95 11.84 -0.80
N ALA A 21 2.72 12.37 -0.74
CA ALA A 21 2.21 13.33 -1.71
C ALA A 21 2.64 14.73 -1.27
N HIS A 22 3.07 15.54 -2.24
CA HIS A 22 3.57 16.88 -2.00
C HIS A 22 2.47 17.91 -2.18
N LEU A 23 2.66 19.05 -1.53
CA LEU A 23 1.75 20.19 -1.65
C LEU A 23 1.79 20.74 -3.07
N THR A 24 0.62 20.84 -3.69
CA THR A 24 0.43 21.43 -5.02
C THR A 24 -0.11 22.84 -4.91
N ASP A 25 -1.14 23.02 -4.08
CA ASP A 25 -1.76 24.32 -3.85
C ASP A 25 -2.15 24.47 -2.37
N CYS A 26 -2.12 25.69 -1.85
CA CYS A 26 -2.60 26.01 -0.50
C CYS A 26 -3.24 27.38 -0.43
N GLY A 27 -4.38 27.46 0.25
CA GLY A 27 -5.06 28.70 0.55
C GLY A 27 -5.41 28.80 2.04
N ASP A 28 -5.45 30.03 2.54
CA ASP A 28 -6.18 30.33 3.77
C ASP A 28 -7.65 30.50 3.41
N HIS A 29 -8.49 29.65 3.96
CA HIS A 29 -9.93 29.61 3.71
C HIS A 29 -10.71 30.64 4.51
N GLY A 30 -10.10 31.36 5.46
CA GLY A 30 -10.70 32.48 6.22
C GLY A 30 -11.89 32.12 7.11
N CYS A 31 -12.47 30.94 6.95
CA CYS A 31 -13.60 30.41 7.69
C CYS A 31 -13.16 29.10 8.35
N VAL A 32 -13.07 29.11 9.69
CA VAL A 32 -12.59 27.98 10.47
C VAL A 32 -13.71 26.95 10.59
N TYR A 33 -13.73 25.93 9.71
CA TYR A 33 -14.70 24.82 9.82
C TYR A 33 -14.45 23.98 11.07
N GLN A 34 -13.17 23.70 11.38
CA GLN A 34 -12.76 23.06 12.62
C GLN A 34 -11.79 23.96 13.41
N PRO A 35 -12.01 24.12 14.74
CA PRO A 35 -11.15 24.96 15.56
C PRO A 35 -9.69 24.51 15.47
N GLY A 36 -8.83 25.41 14.98
CA GLY A 36 -7.39 25.16 14.83
C GLY A 36 -6.93 24.74 13.43
N MET A 37 -7.84 24.50 12.49
CA MET A 37 -7.51 24.33 11.08
C MET A 37 -7.69 25.66 10.34
N ARG A 38 -6.60 26.16 9.74
CA ARG A 38 -6.57 27.48 9.07
C ARG A 38 -6.16 27.39 7.60
N MET A 39 -5.53 26.31 7.21
CA MET A 39 -5.08 26.12 5.84
C MET A 39 -5.91 25.05 5.16
N VAL A 40 -6.21 25.24 3.88
CA VAL A 40 -6.76 24.22 3.01
C VAL A 40 -5.72 23.96 1.91
N ALA A 41 -5.36 22.69 1.73
CA ALA A 41 -4.25 22.30 0.87
C ALA A 41 -4.64 21.15 -0.06
N LEU A 42 -4.16 21.24 -1.30
CA LEU A 42 -4.26 20.19 -2.31
C LEU A 42 -2.91 19.47 -2.43
N PHE A 43 -2.92 18.14 -2.41
CA PHE A 43 -1.71 17.35 -2.53
C PHE A 43 -1.75 16.43 -3.74
N THR A 44 -0.63 16.36 -4.44
CA THR A 44 -0.45 15.47 -5.59
C THR A 44 0.75 14.55 -5.37
N CYS A 45 0.58 13.26 -5.66
CA CYS A 45 1.67 12.30 -5.60
C CYS A 45 2.52 12.36 -6.88
N PRO A 46 3.85 12.54 -6.80
CA PRO A 46 4.70 12.60 -7.98
C PRO A 46 4.84 11.26 -8.72
N ARG A 47 4.47 10.13 -8.10
CA ARG A 47 4.65 8.79 -8.68
C ARG A 47 3.43 8.31 -9.46
N CYS A 48 2.25 8.40 -8.85
CA CYS A 48 1.00 7.89 -9.41
C CYS A 48 0.02 9.00 -9.82
N GLN A 49 0.39 10.27 -9.63
CA GLN A 49 -0.47 11.43 -9.90
C GLN A 49 -1.81 11.42 -9.14
N TRP A 50 -1.88 10.67 -8.03
CA TRP A 50 -3.03 10.70 -7.14
C TRP A 50 -3.17 12.08 -6.47
N GLU A 51 -4.40 12.58 -6.44
CA GLU A 51 -4.78 13.84 -5.81
C GLU A 51 -5.67 13.58 -4.59
N SER A 52 -5.33 14.21 -3.47
CA SER A 52 -5.98 13.94 -2.18
C SER A 52 -7.25 14.73 -1.91
N ARG A 53 -7.67 15.57 -2.86
CA ARG A 53 -8.63 16.68 -2.66
C ARG A 53 -8.13 17.69 -1.63
N TRP A 54 -8.94 18.73 -1.42
CA TRP A 54 -8.72 19.78 -0.44
C TRP A 54 -8.81 19.23 0.99
N ILE A 55 -7.69 19.32 1.72
CA ILE A 55 -7.58 18.86 3.10
C ILE A 55 -7.30 20.06 4.01
N GLU A 56 -8.04 20.13 5.11
CA GLU A 56 -7.84 21.11 6.17
C GLU A 56 -6.63 20.77 7.03
N MET A 57 -5.77 21.76 7.24
CA MET A 57 -4.50 21.63 7.95
C MET A 57 -4.29 22.81 8.91
N PRO A 58 -3.56 22.59 10.02
CA PRO A 58 -3.44 23.60 11.07
C PRO A 58 -2.50 24.75 10.69
N SER A 59 -1.48 24.48 9.88
CA SER A 59 -0.47 25.47 9.50
C SER A 59 0.17 25.14 8.16
N VAL A 60 0.76 26.15 7.52
CA VAL A 60 1.56 26.00 6.29
C VAL A 60 2.69 24.97 6.50
N THR A 61 3.29 24.93 7.68
CA THR A 61 4.33 23.95 8.03
C THR A 61 3.80 22.52 7.99
N ALA A 62 2.56 22.31 8.44
CA ALA A 62 1.91 21.00 8.33
C ALA A 62 1.64 20.65 6.86
N CYS A 63 1.20 21.60 6.03
CA CYS A 63 1.04 21.40 4.60
C CYS A 63 2.36 21.00 3.92
N ARG A 64 3.48 21.66 4.28
CA ARG A 64 4.80 21.35 3.71
C ARG A 64 5.35 19.96 4.08
N LYS A 65 4.90 19.36 5.19
CA LYS A 65 5.28 17.99 5.56
C LYS A 65 4.73 16.95 4.57
N GLY A 66 3.69 17.28 3.82
CA GLY A 66 3.01 16.37 2.91
C GLY A 66 2.17 15.32 3.64
N ILE A 67 1.36 14.61 2.86
CA ILE A 67 0.49 13.54 3.35
C ILE A 67 0.93 12.19 2.79
N ALA A 68 0.50 11.09 3.41
CA ALA A 68 0.78 9.77 2.86
C ALA A 68 -0.04 9.53 1.59
N CYS A 69 0.62 9.11 0.51
CA CYS A 69 -0.06 8.69 -0.71
C CYS A 69 -0.77 7.35 -0.47
N GLU A 70 -2.09 7.31 -0.52
CA GLU A 70 -2.88 6.09 -0.30
C GLU A 70 -2.54 4.96 -1.28
N PRO A 71 -2.60 5.14 -2.62
CA PRO A 71 -2.36 4.04 -3.56
C PRO A 71 -0.94 3.50 -3.47
N CYS A 72 0.08 4.36 -3.49
CA CYS A 72 1.47 3.90 -3.46
C CYS A 72 1.83 3.23 -2.13
N ASN A 73 1.29 3.69 -1.00
CA ASN A 73 1.56 3.05 0.28
C ASN A 73 0.75 1.75 0.45
N ALA A 74 -0.45 1.65 -0.15
CA ALA A 74 -1.23 0.42 -0.17
C ALA A 74 -0.53 -0.69 -0.97
N GLU A 75 -0.03 -0.38 -2.17
CA GLU A 75 0.77 -1.32 -2.97
C GLU A 75 2.02 -1.79 -2.23
N ARG A 76 2.70 -0.86 -1.57
CA ARG A 76 3.88 -1.17 -0.77
C ARG A 76 3.54 -2.01 0.46
N ALA A 77 2.37 -1.84 1.06
CA ALA A 77 1.93 -2.66 2.18
C ALA A 77 1.68 -4.10 1.74
N LYS A 78 0.95 -4.30 0.62
CA LYS A 78 0.70 -5.62 0.03
C LYS A 78 2.00 -6.36 -0.28
N ALA A 79 2.93 -5.71 -0.98
CA ALA A 79 4.22 -6.29 -1.31
C ALA A 79 5.03 -6.76 -0.08
N ARG A 80 4.87 -6.12 1.08
CA ARG A 80 5.53 -6.54 2.33
C ARG A 80 4.83 -7.73 2.99
N GLU A 81 3.51 -7.80 2.89
CA GLU A 81 2.74 -8.93 3.38
C GLU A 81 3.03 -10.20 2.57
N ASP A 82 3.10 -10.08 1.24
CA ASP A 82 3.46 -11.18 0.34
C ASP A 82 4.85 -11.75 0.65
N VAL A 83 5.81 -10.90 1.01
CA VAL A 83 7.17 -11.32 1.43
C VAL A 83 7.17 -11.96 2.82
N ALA A 84 6.29 -11.53 3.73
CA ALA A 84 6.20 -12.07 5.08
C ALA A 84 5.45 -13.41 5.13
N ARG A 85 4.65 -13.71 4.11
CA ARG A 85 3.91 -14.96 4.02
C ARG A 85 4.87 -16.09 3.62
N PRO A 86 5.08 -17.12 4.45
CA PRO A 86 5.85 -18.28 4.01
C PRO A 86 5.14 -18.88 2.79
N HIS A 87 5.88 -19.02 1.70
CA HIS A 87 5.45 -19.73 0.51
C HIS A 87 5.21 -21.18 0.91
N THR A 88 3.97 -21.51 1.30
CA THR A 88 3.53 -22.91 1.32
C THR A 88 3.68 -23.43 -0.10
N PRO A 89 4.56 -24.41 -0.36
CA PRO A 89 4.70 -24.95 -1.70
C PRO A 89 3.32 -25.47 -2.13
N GLN A 90 2.88 -25.05 -3.32
CA GLN A 90 1.67 -25.60 -3.92
C GLN A 90 1.84 -27.11 -3.99
N ARG A 91 0.93 -27.82 -3.31
CA ARG A 91 0.87 -29.28 -3.36
C ARG A 91 0.51 -29.66 -4.79
N VAL A 92 1.52 -29.93 -5.62
CA VAL A 92 1.34 -30.54 -6.94
C VAL A 92 0.57 -31.84 -6.74
N SER A 93 -0.72 -31.81 -7.07
CA SER A 93 -1.53 -33.03 -7.17
C SER A 93 -0.98 -33.83 -8.35
N SER A 94 -0.05 -34.72 -8.05
CA SER A 94 0.38 -35.82 -8.92
C SER A 94 -0.86 -36.51 -9.48
N GLY A 95 -0.99 -36.49 -10.81
CA GLY A 95 -2.14 -37.07 -11.50
C GLY A 95 -2.31 -38.56 -11.23
N ARG A 96 -3.56 -39.01 -11.12
CA ARG A 96 -3.94 -40.40 -11.43
C ARG A 96 -5.43 -40.52 -11.77
N ALA A 97 -5.68 -41.00 -12.98
CA ALA A 97 -6.85 -41.74 -13.46
C ALA A 97 -8.22 -41.03 -13.54
N LYS A 98 -8.52 -40.44 -14.72
CA LYS A 98 -9.88 -40.41 -15.29
C LYS A 98 -9.88 -41.07 -16.67
N LYS A 99 -9.95 -42.40 -16.69
CA LYS A 99 -10.23 -43.19 -17.91
C LYS A 99 -11.18 -44.33 -17.55
N ARG A 100 -12.43 -44.01 -17.21
CA ARG A 100 -13.45 -45.04 -16.93
C ARG A 100 -14.90 -44.54 -16.93
N GLN A 101 -15.31 -43.70 -17.88
CA GLN A 101 -16.73 -43.27 -17.95
C GLN A 101 -17.38 -43.21 -19.34
N ASN A 102 -16.78 -43.76 -20.41
CA ASN A 102 -17.42 -43.81 -21.75
C ASN A 102 -17.54 -45.24 -22.29
N ARG A 103 -18.28 -46.13 -21.61
CA ARG A 103 -18.64 -47.45 -22.19
C ARG A 103 -20.04 -47.98 -21.84
N ILE A 104 -20.92 -47.16 -21.25
CA ILE A 104 -22.28 -47.58 -20.85
C ILE A 104 -23.34 -46.65 -21.48
N ALA A 105 -23.22 -46.35 -22.78
CA ALA A 105 -24.20 -45.53 -23.49
C ALA A 105 -24.47 -46.03 -24.92
N SER A 106 -24.29 -47.33 -25.17
CA SER A 106 -24.48 -47.90 -26.51
C SER A 106 -25.04 -49.32 -26.48
N GLN A 107 -25.96 -49.62 -25.54
CA GLN A 107 -26.77 -50.84 -25.56
C GLN A 107 -28.11 -50.58 -24.86
N SER A 108 -29.07 -49.98 -25.59
CA SER A 108 -30.51 -50.20 -25.40
C SER A 108 -31.28 -49.40 -26.46
N GLU A 109 -31.27 -49.90 -27.69
CA GLU A 109 -32.45 -49.80 -28.56
C GLU A 109 -33.37 -50.96 -28.20
N PRO A 110 -34.68 -50.75 -28.23
CA PRO A 110 -35.45 -51.33 -29.35
C PRO A 110 -36.20 -50.29 -30.18
#